data_AF-R9GW29-F1
#
_entry.id   AF-R9GW29-F1
#
_cell.length_a   1.000
_cell.length_b   1.000
_cell.length_c   1.000
_cell.angle_alpha   90.00
_cell.angle_beta   90.00
_cell.angle_gamma   90.00
#
_symmetry.space_group_name_H-M   'P 1'
#
loop_
_entity.id
_entity.type
_entity.pdbx_description
1 polymer ?
#
loop_
_entity_poly.entity_id
_entity_poly.type
_entity_poly.pdbx_seq_one_letter_code
_entity_poly.pdbx_strand_id
1 'polypeptide(L)'
;MACKKDDNTSTDDTTSTGTVITVDAANFLTSTGSVVITTENKTLSNGTTAPCYKIVTKSIPADHAMGPWCPTNISDDASKGGIWLSGGNVYDVDGAFIKNLATFYNDATWQMYNVSTGVITKTATQADCAAAANPNVGAQYKNYCVECLPSYVSSVTNTFYIPITPVKQTSSYTFATGPGGASGPSSRGIAFDGVVFDAPAPVSVILAAYTIAPFDDYGAHINLAAGYHYHAATGLTKKIAQTDGHAAMIGYAMDGFAIYERLSVAGTEYTDLDSNRGHTDSTRGYHYHVDKAGNNNFINGLAGAYVK
;
A
#
# COMPACT_ATOMS: atom_id res chain seq x y z
N MET A 1 69.02 -17.37 5.57
CA MET A 1 68.33 -18.25 4.61
C MET A 1 66.95 -18.56 5.17
N ALA A 2 65.90 -18.15 4.43
CA ALA A 2 64.50 -18.61 4.41
C ALA A 2 63.68 -18.64 5.73
N CYS A 3 62.38 -18.39 5.79
CA CYS A 3 61.36 -17.69 4.98
C CYS A 3 60.11 -17.63 5.88
N LYS A 4 59.32 -16.56 5.77
CA LYS A 4 58.00 -16.43 6.41
C LYS A 4 57.03 -17.52 5.94
N LYS A 5 56.05 -17.86 6.79
CA LYS A 5 54.73 -18.26 6.33
C LYS A 5 53.67 -17.57 7.20
N ASP A 6 53.03 -16.58 6.60
CA ASP A 6 51.84 -15.92 7.12
C ASP A 6 50.67 -16.91 6.94
N ASP A 7 50.01 -17.30 8.04
CA ASP A 7 48.77 -18.07 7.99
C ASP A 7 47.62 -17.13 7.65
N ASN A 8 47.38 -16.97 6.35
CA ASN A 8 46.22 -16.31 5.80
C ASN A 8 45.02 -17.28 5.90
N THR A 9 44.30 -17.25 7.02
CA THR A 9 42.98 -17.87 7.10
C THR A 9 42.00 -17.01 6.29
N SER A 10 41.92 -17.28 4.99
CA SER A 10 40.80 -16.86 4.15
C SER A 10 39.56 -17.60 4.64
N THR A 11 38.76 -16.95 5.47
CA THR A 11 37.33 -17.27 5.58
C THR A 11 36.70 -16.90 4.25
N ASP A 12 36.67 -17.86 3.34
CA ASP A 12 35.82 -17.83 2.15
C ASP A 12 34.38 -17.98 2.64
N ASP A 13 33.81 -16.86 3.10
CA ASP A 13 32.40 -16.74 3.42
C ASP A 13 31.67 -16.66 2.08
N THR A 14 31.50 -17.83 1.45
CA THR A 14 30.66 -18.00 0.26
C THR A 14 29.22 -17.69 0.67
N THR A 15 28.89 -16.41 0.66
CA THR A 15 27.53 -15.91 0.63
C THR A 15 26.91 -16.50 -0.61
N SER A 16 26.04 -17.50 -0.43
CA SER A 16 25.20 -18.04 -1.50
C SER A 16 24.55 -16.87 -2.24
N THR A 17 25.06 -16.54 -3.43
CA THR A 17 24.47 -15.59 -4.37
C THR A 17 23.18 -16.21 -4.89
N GLY A 18 22.12 -16.12 -4.08
CA GLY A 18 20.78 -16.53 -4.48
C GLY A 18 20.33 -15.79 -5.74
N THR A 19 19.36 -16.36 -6.44
CA THR A 19 18.73 -15.73 -7.62
C THR A 19 18.28 -14.30 -7.26
N VAL A 20 18.65 -13.31 -8.07
CA VAL A 20 18.15 -11.93 -7.96
C VAL A 20 17.37 -11.61 -9.22
N ILE A 21 16.10 -11.25 -9.07
CA ILE A 21 15.24 -10.86 -10.18
C ILE A 21 15.21 -9.34 -10.28
N THR A 22 15.52 -8.83 -11.47
CA THR A 22 15.47 -7.40 -11.75
C THR A 22 14.03 -6.93 -11.89
N VAL A 23 13.78 -5.66 -11.56
CA VAL A 23 12.51 -5.00 -11.86
C VAL A 23 12.30 -4.98 -13.37
N ASP A 24 11.17 -5.52 -13.82
CA ASP A 24 10.71 -5.40 -15.21
C ASP A 24 9.72 -4.24 -15.34
N ALA A 25 10.15 -3.19 -16.04
CA ALA A 25 9.33 -2.00 -16.31
C ALA A 25 8.12 -2.29 -17.21
N ALA A 26 8.13 -3.36 -18.02
CA ALA A 26 7.02 -3.74 -18.88
C ALA A 26 5.79 -4.22 -18.08
N ASN A 27 5.98 -4.56 -16.80
CA ASN A 27 4.87 -4.93 -15.93
C ASN A 27 3.96 -3.73 -15.59
N PHE A 28 4.44 -2.50 -15.69
CA PHE A 28 3.63 -1.31 -15.40
C PHE A 28 2.69 -0.93 -16.56
N LEU A 29 1.52 -0.37 -16.22
CA LEU A 29 0.53 0.15 -17.16
C LEU A 29 0.92 1.54 -17.68
N THR A 30 1.80 1.58 -18.67
CA THR A 30 2.33 2.83 -19.24
C THR A 30 1.55 3.34 -20.45
N SER A 31 0.68 2.53 -21.06
CA SER A 31 0.00 2.84 -22.33
C SER A 31 -0.92 4.07 -22.28
N THR A 32 -1.46 4.41 -21.11
CA THR A 32 -2.33 5.58 -20.92
C THR A 32 -1.55 6.87 -20.61
N GLY A 33 -0.24 6.76 -20.36
CA GLY A 33 0.58 7.87 -19.86
C GLY A 33 0.28 8.28 -18.42
N SER A 34 -0.54 7.50 -17.68
CA SER A 34 -0.70 7.66 -16.23
C SER A 34 0.58 7.29 -15.46
N VAL A 35 1.39 6.40 -16.03
CA VAL A 35 2.68 5.96 -15.50
C VAL A 35 3.76 6.23 -16.54
N VAL A 36 4.80 6.96 -16.16
CA VAL A 36 5.98 7.24 -16.99
C VAL A 36 7.21 6.73 -16.26
N ILE A 37 8.00 5.90 -16.94
CA ILE A 37 9.20 5.29 -16.37
C ILE A 37 10.42 5.76 -17.15
N THR A 38 11.39 6.29 -16.42
CA THR A 38 12.72 6.63 -16.93
C THR A 38 13.78 6.02 -16.01
N THR A 39 15.05 6.05 -16.41
CA THR A 39 16.16 5.55 -15.58
C THR A 39 17.03 6.70 -15.10
N GLU A 40 17.42 6.67 -13.83
CA GLU A 40 18.35 7.62 -13.21
C GLU A 40 19.24 6.88 -12.19
N ASN A 41 20.52 7.27 -12.06
CA ASN A 41 21.36 6.74 -11.00
C ASN A 41 21.02 7.40 -9.66
N LYS A 42 20.78 6.61 -8.61
CA LYS A 42 20.52 7.09 -7.25
C LYS A 42 21.46 6.43 -6.24
N THR A 43 21.70 7.13 -5.14
CA THR A 43 22.38 6.57 -3.97
C THR A 43 21.39 5.77 -3.14
N LEU A 44 21.74 4.52 -2.85
CA LEU A 44 20.94 3.61 -2.03
C LEU A 44 21.26 3.76 -0.54
N SER A 45 20.43 3.15 0.30
CA SER A 45 20.54 3.19 1.76
C SER A 45 21.89 2.67 2.27
N ASN A 46 22.49 1.71 1.57
CA ASN A 46 23.82 1.14 1.84
C ASN A 46 25.01 2.00 1.33
N GLY A 47 24.75 3.17 0.73
CA GLY A 47 25.78 4.09 0.23
C GLY A 47 26.27 3.82 -1.20
N THR A 48 25.87 2.70 -1.81
CA THR A 48 26.18 2.42 -3.22
C THR A 48 25.35 3.29 -4.17
N THR A 49 25.85 3.55 -5.37
CA THR A 49 25.08 4.18 -6.45
C THR A 49 24.67 3.10 -7.46
N ALA A 50 23.39 3.06 -7.81
CA ALA A 50 22.84 2.08 -8.73
C ALA A 50 21.82 2.72 -9.70
N PRO A 51 21.62 2.14 -10.90
CA PRO A 51 20.54 2.54 -11.78
C PRO A 51 19.19 2.21 -11.13
N CYS A 52 18.32 3.21 -11.08
CA CYS A 52 16.99 3.12 -10.51
C CYS A 52 15.95 3.53 -11.56
N TYR A 53 14.79 2.89 -11.53
CA TYR A 53 13.64 3.43 -12.25
C TYR A 53 13.09 4.62 -11.48
N LYS A 54 12.95 5.76 -12.18
CA LYS A 54 12.13 6.89 -11.79
C LYS A 54 10.74 6.66 -12.36
N ILE A 55 9.78 6.42 -11.47
CA ILE A 55 8.38 6.16 -11.81
C ILE A 55 7.58 7.41 -11.47
N VAL A 56 7.12 8.12 -12.49
CA VAL A 56 6.22 9.27 -12.33
C VAL A 56 4.80 8.80 -12.59
N THR A 57 3.92 8.96 -11.60
CA THR A 57 2.52 8.55 -11.67
C THR A 57 1.58 9.72 -11.45
N LYS A 58 0.43 9.71 -12.12
CA LYS A 58 -0.69 10.63 -11.85
C LYS A 58 -1.61 10.13 -10.74
N SER A 59 -1.37 8.91 -10.22
CA SER A 59 -2.27 8.23 -9.27
C SER A 59 -3.71 8.14 -9.81
N ILE A 60 -3.83 7.92 -11.12
CA ILE A 60 -5.09 7.66 -11.81
C ILE A 60 -4.89 6.31 -12.51
N PRO A 61 -5.36 5.22 -11.89
CA PRO A 61 -5.18 3.88 -12.44
C PRO A 61 -5.92 3.75 -13.78
N ALA A 62 -5.35 2.96 -14.68
CA ALA A 62 -5.87 2.76 -16.03
C ALA A 62 -6.82 1.55 -16.13
N ASP A 63 -6.75 0.65 -15.16
CA ASP A 63 -7.41 -0.65 -15.15
C ASP A 63 -8.72 -0.69 -14.34
N HIS A 64 -9.05 0.39 -13.62
CA HIS A 64 -10.31 0.49 -12.88
C HIS A 64 -10.76 1.94 -12.66
N ALA A 65 -12.04 2.09 -12.31
CA ALA A 65 -12.58 3.35 -11.83
C ALA A 65 -12.34 3.49 -10.32
N MET A 66 -11.98 4.69 -9.87
CA MET A 66 -11.82 4.99 -8.45
C MET A 66 -13.19 5.13 -7.78
N GLY A 67 -13.32 4.59 -6.57
CA GLY A 67 -14.58 4.56 -5.84
C GLY A 67 -15.53 3.45 -6.32
N PRO A 68 -16.75 3.38 -5.75
CA PRO A 68 -17.32 4.27 -4.74
C PRO A 68 -16.69 4.13 -3.35
N TRP A 69 -16.94 5.11 -2.47
CA TRP A 69 -16.48 5.11 -1.07
C TRP A 69 -17.66 5.23 -0.10
N CYS A 70 -18.36 6.37 -0.14
CA CYS A 70 -19.46 6.65 0.77
C CYS A 70 -20.82 6.39 0.10
N PRO A 71 -21.64 5.47 0.64
CA PRO A 71 -23.04 5.33 0.22
C PRO A 71 -23.81 6.62 0.49
N THR A 72 -24.94 6.80 -0.20
CA THR A 72 -25.77 8.00 -0.13
C THR A 72 -26.94 7.86 0.84
N ASN A 73 -27.39 6.63 1.09
CA ASN A 73 -28.51 6.33 1.96
C ASN A 73 -28.31 5.01 2.73
N ILE A 74 -28.93 4.87 3.90
CA ILE A 74 -28.90 3.63 4.69
C ILE A 74 -29.60 2.43 4.03
N SER A 75 -30.25 2.63 2.89
CA SER A 75 -30.83 1.58 2.05
C SER A 75 -29.93 1.15 0.90
N ASP A 76 -28.80 1.84 0.69
CA ASP A 76 -27.84 1.49 -0.34
C ASP A 76 -27.13 0.17 0.02
N ASP A 77 -26.88 -0.67 -1.00
CA ASP A 77 -26.12 -1.91 -0.87
C ASP A 77 -24.60 -1.67 -1.03
N ALA A 78 -23.83 -2.74 -0.88
CA ALA A 78 -22.37 -2.72 -1.01
C ALA A 78 -21.88 -2.15 -2.35
N SER A 79 -22.66 -2.18 -3.44
CA SER A 79 -22.25 -1.62 -4.73
C SER A 79 -22.18 -0.08 -4.76
N LYS A 80 -22.66 0.58 -3.70
CA LYS A 80 -22.72 2.04 -3.57
C LYS A 80 -21.71 2.60 -2.56
N GLY A 81 -21.04 1.73 -1.82
CA GLY A 81 -19.97 2.09 -0.91
C GLY A 81 -18.71 1.31 -1.25
N GLY A 82 -17.65 1.58 -0.51
CA GLY A 82 -16.44 0.78 -0.57
C GLY A 82 -16.33 -0.14 0.64
N ILE A 83 -15.11 -0.28 1.17
CA ILE A 83 -14.79 -1.14 2.31
C ILE A 83 -14.21 -0.36 3.50
N TRP A 84 -14.34 -0.93 4.68
CA TRP A 84 -13.72 -0.45 5.91
C TRP A 84 -12.92 -1.54 6.60
N LEU A 85 -11.75 -1.17 7.12
CA LEU A 85 -10.83 -2.08 7.78
C LEU A 85 -10.94 -1.90 9.30
N SER A 86 -11.32 -2.96 10.02
CA SER A 86 -11.45 -2.90 11.47
C SER A 86 -11.17 -4.26 12.12
N GLY A 87 -10.31 -4.26 13.14
CA GLY A 87 -10.00 -5.48 13.91
C GLY A 87 -9.45 -6.64 13.07
N GLY A 88 -8.69 -6.37 12.01
CA GLY A 88 -8.15 -7.41 11.12
C GLY A 88 -9.16 -7.93 10.08
N ASN A 89 -10.35 -7.33 9.99
CA ASN A 89 -11.41 -7.72 9.06
C ASN A 89 -11.72 -6.60 8.06
N VAL A 90 -12.35 -6.99 6.95
CA VAL A 90 -12.86 -6.10 5.91
C VAL A 90 -14.38 -6.14 5.98
N TYR A 91 -15.02 -4.98 5.95
CA TYR A 91 -16.46 -4.82 5.97
C TYR A 91 -16.90 -3.96 4.80
N ASP A 92 -17.97 -4.35 4.11
CA ASP A 92 -18.60 -3.47 3.13
C ASP A 92 -19.22 -2.27 3.86
N VAL A 93 -18.93 -1.06 3.36
CA VAL A 93 -19.53 0.19 3.84
C VAL A 93 -20.82 0.42 3.06
N ASP A 94 -21.79 -0.45 3.28
CA ASP A 94 -23.14 -0.27 2.78
C ASP A 94 -23.99 0.58 3.75
N GLY A 95 -25.23 0.83 3.36
CA GLY A 95 -26.17 1.58 4.19
C GLY A 95 -26.47 0.89 5.53
N ALA A 96 -26.47 -0.44 5.57
CA ALA A 96 -26.73 -1.22 6.78
C ALA A 96 -25.56 -1.12 7.78
N PHE A 97 -24.31 -1.16 7.30
CA PHE A 97 -23.11 -0.94 8.09
C PHE A 97 -23.12 0.45 8.71
N ILE A 98 -23.38 1.50 7.92
CA ILE A 98 -23.46 2.89 8.41
C ILE A 98 -24.55 3.05 9.47
N LYS A 99 -25.72 2.43 9.26
CA LYS A 99 -26.81 2.43 10.25
C LYS A 99 -26.42 1.72 11.56
N ASN A 100 -25.55 0.72 11.49
CA ASN A 100 -25.15 -0.15 12.60
C ASN A 100 -23.90 0.33 13.36
N LEU A 101 -23.27 1.45 12.96
CA LEU A 101 -22.03 1.95 13.58
C LEU A 101 -22.09 2.05 15.11
N ALA A 102 -23.21 2.52 15.65
CA ALA A 102 -23.38 2.66 17.10
C ALA A 102 -23.31 1.31 17.84
N THR A 103 -23.93 0.28 17.29
CA THR A 103 -23.84 -1.09 17.83
C THR A 103 -22.45 -1.68 17.60
N PHE A 104 -21.91 -1.49 16.40
CA PHE A 104 -20.62 -2.05 15.99
C PHE A 104 -19.47 -1.57 16.89
N TYR A 105 -19.45 -0.28 17.23
CA TYR A 105 -18.46 0.29 18.14
C TYR A 105 -18.92 0.38 19.60
N ASN A 106 -20.14 -0.09 19.92
CA ASN A 106 -20.77 0.05 21.24
C ASN A 106 -20.73 1.51 21.77
N ASP A 107 -21.11 2.46 20.92
CA ASP A 107 -21.08 3.89 21.21
C ASP A 107 -22.24 4.62 20.51
N ALA A 108 -23.19 5.13 21.30
CA ALA A 108 -24.38 5.81 20.79
C ALA A 108 -24.11 7.18 20.13
N THR A 109 -22.86 7.66 20.19
CA THR A 109 -22.45 8.92 19.56
C THR A 109 -22.46 8.85 18.03
N TRP A 110 -22.35 7.63 17.48
CA TRP A 110 -22.40 7.39 16.04
C TRP A 110 -23.82 7.63 15.48
N GLN A 111 -23.95 8.66 14.64
CA GLN A 111 -25.20 8.99 13.94
C GLN A 111 -24.87 9.67 12.60
N MET A 112 -24.29 8.89 11.67
CA MET A 112 -23.81 9.37 10.36
C MET A 112 -24.91 9.50 9.30
N TYR A 113 -26.18 9.48 9.70
CA TYR A 113 -27.31 9.59 8.79
C TYR A 113 -28.45 10.37 9.42
N ASN A 114 -29.28 10.99 8.58
CA ASN A 114 -30.52 11.60 8.99
C ASN A 114 -31.55 10.51 9.34
N VAL A 115 -32.02 10.47 10.59
CA VAL A 115 -32.94 9.43 11.08
C VAL A 115 -34.29 9.38 10.37
N SER A 116 -34.75 10.50 9.82
CA SER A 116 -36.06 10.61 9.16
C SER A 116 -35.99 10.23 7.68
N THR A 117 -34.89 10.54 7.00
CA THR A 117 -34.74 10.33 5.54
C THR A 117 -33.81 9.17 5.18
N GLY A 118 -32.99 8.71 6.11
CA GLY A 118 -31.95 7.72 5.88
C GLY A 118 -30.74 8.24 5.08
N VAL A 119 -30.71 9.52 4.70
CA VAL A 119 -29.60 10.10 3.93
C VAL A 119 -28.34 10.12 4.78
N ILE A 120 -27.24 9.62 4.23
CA ILE A 120 -25.94 9.56 4.90
C ILE A 120 -25.24 10.92 4.78
N THR A 121 -24.70 11.41 5.89
CA THR A 121 -23.94 12.65 5.94
C THR A 121 -22.53 12.38 5.41
N LYS A 122 -22.18 13.01 4.29
CA LYS A 122 -20.86 12.89 3.67
C LYS A 122 -20.26 14.22 3.24
N THR A 123 -18.96 14.24 3.03
CA THR A 123 -18.27 15.40 2.44
C THR A 123 -18.80 15.67 1.03
N ALA A 124 -19.00 16.95 0.69
CA ALA A 124 -19.63 17.34 -0.58
C ALA A 124 -18.72 18.16 -1.48
N THR A 125 -17.72 18.83 -0.90
CA THR A 125 -16.80 19.72 -1.61
C THR A 125 -15.34 19.33 -1.39
N GLN A 126 -14.45 19.85 -2.24
CA GLN A 126 -13.01 19.71 -2.05
C GLN A 126 -12.55 20.31 -0.71
N ALA A 127 -13.18 21.40 -0.25
CA ALA A 127 -12.87 22.01 1.04
C ALA A 127 -13.29 21.11 2.22
N ASP A 128 -14.45 20.44 2.13
CA ASP A 128 -14.89 19.49 3.14
C ASP A 128 -13.92 18.29 3.21
N CYS A 129 -13.58 17.73 2.06
CA CYS A 129 -12.57 16.67 1.93
C CYS A 129 -11.24 17.10 2.57
N ALA A 130 -10.71 18.29 2.23
CA ALA A 130 -9.46 18.79 2.81
C ALA A 130 -9.51 18.86 4.35
N ALA A 131 -10.64 19.32 4.88
CA ALA A 131 -10.82 19.58 6.31
C ALA A 131 -11.21 18.33 7.13
N ALA A 132 -11.75 17.29 6.48
CA ALA A 132 -12.12 16.02 7.12
C ALA A 132 -11.10 14.89 6.88
N ALA A 133 -10.35 14.92 5.78
CA ALA A 133 -9.31 13.94 5.44
C ALA A 133 -7.91 14.40 5.90
N ASN A 134 -7.80 14.90 7.13
CA ASN A 134 -6.51 15.25 7.74
C ASN A 134 -6.48 14.84 9.21
N PRO A 135 -5.29 14.71 9.84
CA PRO A 135 -5.18 14.24 11.22
C PRO A 135 -5.88 15.11 12.27
N ASN A 136 -6.17 16.38 11.97
CA ASN A 136 -6.80 17.34 12.86
C ASN A 136 -8.23 17.66 12.38
N VAL A 137 -9.08 16.63 12.35
CA VAL A 137 -10.47 16.74 11.88
C VAL A 137 -11.25 17.77 12.69
N GLY A 138 -11.84 18.75 12.01
CA GLY A 138 -12.67 19.78 12.64
C GLY A 138 -13.95 19.18 13.26
N ALA A 139 -14.37 19.71 14.41
CA ALA A 139 -15.53 19.21 15.15
C ALA A 139 -16.83 19.21 14.33
N GLN A 140 -16.95 20.09 13.33
CA GLN A 140 -18.10 20.13 12.42
C GLN A 140 -18.24 18.90 11.52
N TYR A 141 -17.17 18.12 11.32
CA TYR A 141 -17.19 16.89 10.52
C TYR A 141 -17.44 15.64 11.35
N LYS A 142 -17.79 15.78 12.63
CA LYS A 142 -18.22 14.66 13.45
C LYS A 142 -19.41 13.95 12.78
N ASN A 143 -19.40 12.62 12.73
CA ASN A 143 -20.41 11.79 12.05
C ASN A 143 -20.49 12.02 10.54
N TYR A 144 -19.34 12.23 9.88
CA TYR A 144 -19.25 12.26 8.42
C TYR A 144 -18.64 10.98 7.85
N CYS A 145 -19.22 10.51 6.76
CA CYS A 145 -18.52 9.66 5.81
C CYS A 145 -17.63 10.56 4.94
N VAL A 146 -16.32 10.34 4.98
CA VAL A 146 -15.33 11.19 4.34
C VAL A 146 -14.92 10.56 3.01
N GLU A 147 -15.21 11.28 1.93
CA GLU A 147 -14.72 10.97 0.60
C GLU A 147 -14.11 12.20 -0.08
N CYS A 148 -13.14 11.95 -0.94
CA CYS A 148 -12.54 12.92 -1.82
C CYS A 148 -12.74 12.43 -3.25
N LEU A 149 -13.07 13.32 -4.18
CA LEU A 149 -13.41 12.93 -5.55
C LEU A 149 -12.19 12.94 -6.48
N PRO A 150 -12.15 12.07 -7.50
CA PRO A 150 -11.08 12.05 -8.51
C PRO A 150 -10.77 13.41 -9.13
N SER A 151 -11.80 14.24 -9.37
CA SER A 151 -11.66 15.57 -9.93
C SER A 151 -10.80 16.52 -9.09
N TYR A 152 -10.61 16.25 -7.79
CA TYR A 152 -9.85 17.12 -6.89
C TYR A 152 -8.34 16.90 -6.98
N VAL A 153 -7.92 15.77 -7.58
CA VAL A 153 -6.52 15.34 -7.61
C VAL A 153 -6.00 15.09 -9.03
N SER A 154 -6.71 15.56 -10.06
CA SER A 154 -6.35 15.32 -11.47
C SER A 154 -4.98 15.90 -11.88
N SER A 155 -4.43 16.83 -11.10
CA SER A 155 -3.11 17.44 -11.31
C SER A 155 -2.03 16.90 -10.36
N VAL A 156 -2.38 16.02 -9.42
CA VAL A 156 -1.40 15.44 -8.48
C VAL A 156 -0.51 14.49 -9.26
N THR A 157 0.80 14.60 -9.02
CA THR A 157 1.79 13.66 -9.56
C THR A 157 2.73 13.24 -8.45
N ASN A 158 3.05 11.95 -8.41
CA ASN A 158 4.02 11.39 -7.47
C ASN A 158 5.22 10.85 -8.24
N THR A 159 6.40 10.95 -7.64
CA THR A 159 7.64 10.39 -8.20
C THR A 159 8.22 9.41 -7.20
N PHE A 160 8.43 8.18 -7.64
CA PHE A 160 9.06 7.12 -6.86
C PHE A 160 10.34 6.66 -7.53
N TYR A 161 11.26 6.14 -6.72
CA TYR A 161 12.50 5.56 -7.20
C TYR A 161 12.67 4.16 -6.62
N ILE A 162 12.90 3.16 -7.48
CA ILE A 162 13.21 1.78 -7.08
C ILE A 162 14.47 1.30 -7.81
N PRO A 163 15.39 0.57 -7.14
CA PRO A 163 16.54 -0.03 -7.80
C PRO A 163 16.10 -1.00 -8.91
N ILE A 164 16.75 -0.95 -10.07
CA ILE A 164 16.47 -1.90 -11.16
C ILE A 164 16.91 -3.31 -10.77
N THR A 165 18.04 -3.42 -10.06
CA THR A 165 18.57 -4.67 -9.53
C THR A 165 18.55 -4.59 -8.00
N PRO A 166 17.58 -5.24 -7.32
CA PRO A 166 17.47 -5.21 -5.87
C PRO A 166 18.73 -5.77 -5.20
N VAL A 167 19.13 -5.19 -4.07
CA VAL A 167 20.31 -5.62 -3.31
C VAL A 167 19.89 -6.02 -1.91
N LYS A 168 19.78 -7.33 -1.65
CA LYS A 168 19.44 -7.84 -0.31
C LYS A 168 20.50 -7.38 0.70
N GLN A 169 20.04 -6.87 1.84
CA GLN A 169 20.88 -6.44 2.96
C GLN A 169 20.90 -7.51 4.05
N THR A 170 21.94 -7.47 4.88
CA THR A 170 22.03 -8.30 6.09
C THR A 170 21.12 -7.81 7.21
N SER A 171 20.79 -6.51 7.22
CA SER A 171 19.81 -5.89 8.10
C SER A 171 18.67 -5.25 7.31
N SER A 172 17.43 -5.50 7.73
CA SER A 172 16.25 -4.91 7.12
C SER A 172 15.89 -3.56 7.74
N TYR A 173 15.35 -2.66 6.92
CA TYR A 173 14.65 -1.47 7.40
C TYR A 173 13.23 -1.85 7.83
N THR A 174 12.81 -1.43 9.02
CA THR A 174 11.44 -1.62 9.49
C THR A 174 10.68 -0.30 9.33
N PHE A 175 9.47 -0.35 8.77
CA PHE A 175 8.67 0.86 8.60
C PHE A 175 8.31 1.48 9.97
N ALA A 176 8.32 2.81 10.01
CA ALA A 176 7.80 3.55 11.14
C ALA A 176 6.30 3.26 11.36
N THR A 177 5.91 3.03 12.61
CA THR A 177 4.51 2.80 13.01
C THR A 177 3.85 4.03 13.64
N GLY A 178 4.52 5.20 13.65
CA GLY A 178 3.99 6.45 14.21
C GLY A 178 4.76 7.71 13.78
N PRO A 179 4.25 8.91 14.15
CA PRO A 179 4.88 10.18 13.82
C PRO A 179 6.30 10.27 14.39
N GLY A 180 7.29 10.61 13.55
CA GLY A 180 8.69 10.75 13.95
C GLY A 180 9.55 9.49 13.81
N GLY A 181 9.06 8.44 13.14
CA GLY A 181 9.84 7.21 12.92
C GLY A 181 10.98 7.33 11.90
N ALA A 182 11.81 6.27 11.88
CA ALA A 182 13.16 6.21 11.30
C ALA A 182 13.33 6.77 9.88
N SER A 183 14.54 7.27 9.59
CA SER A 183 14.97 7.77 8.27
C SER A 183 14.79 6.70 7.18
N GLY A 184 13.75 6.83 6.35
CA GLY A 184 13.49 5.93 5.24
C GLY A 184 12.13 6.19 4.59
N PRO A 185 11.78 5.41 3.55
CA PRO A 185 10.51 5.55 2.85
C PRO A 185 9.34 5.17 3.77
N SER A 186 8.28 5.97 3.75
CA SER A 186 7.00 5.61 4.38
C SER A 186 6.18 4.66 3.51
N SER A 187 6.30 4.79 2.18
CA SER A 187 5.61 3.97 1.19
C SER A 187 6.30 2.62 0.99
N ARG A 188 5.52 1.61 0.59
CA ARG A 188 5.89 0.18 0.74
C ARG A 188 6.32 -0.37 -0.59
N GLY A 189 5.63 0.04 -1.63
CA GLY A 189 5.87 -0.33 -3.00
C GLY A 189 4.93 0.39 -3.95
N ILE A 190 5.02 0.05 -5.22
CA ILE A 190 4.20 0.58 -6.31
C ILE A 190 3.54 -0.60 -7.02
N ALA A 191 2.21 -0.52 -7.16
CA ALA A 191 1.42 -1.46 -7.93
C ALA A 191 1.66 -1.28 -9.44
N PHE A 192 1.34 -2.29 -10.23
CA PHE A 192 1.55 -2.22 -11.69
C PHE A 192 0.70 -1.15 -12.40
N ASP A 193 -0.39 -0.70 -11.81
CA ASP A 193 -1.19 0.44 -12.29
C ASP A 193 -0.56 1.82 -11.95
N GLY A 194 0.55 1.83 -11.21
CA GLY A 194 1.26 3.02 -10.77
C GLY A 194 0.71 3.67 -9.51
N VAL A 195 -0.26 3.06 -8.83
CA VAL A 195 -0.75 3.52 -7.54
C VAL A 195 0.18 3.00 -6.43
N VAL A 196 0.41 3.83 -5.42
CA VAL A 196 1.33 3.50 -4.32
C VAL A 196 0.66 2.59 -3.29
N PHE A 197 1.39 1.59 -2.81
CA PHE A 197 1.09 0.88 -1.57
C PHE A 197 1.59 1.73 -0.40
N ASP A 198 0.70 2.47 0.25
CA ASP A 198 1.07 3.48 1.24
C ASP A 198 1.08 2.95 2.68
N ALA A 199 1.50 3.79 3.63
CA ALA A 199 1.41 3.60 5.09
C ALA A 199 0.00 3.22 5.56
N PRO A 200 -0.20 2.44 6.65
CA PRO A 200 -1.52 2.20 7.21
C PRO A 200 -2.28 3.51 7.37
N ALA A 201 -3.54 3.52 6.95
CA ALA A 201 -4.41 4.63 7.24
C ALA A 201 -4.49 4.84 8.76
N PRO A 202 -4.55 6.08 9.26
CA PRO A 202 -4.64 6.37 10.69
C PRO A 202 -6.06 6.10 11.22
N VAL A 203 -6.51 4.84 11.19
CA VAL A 203 -7.87 4.41 11.57
C VAL A 203 -8.24 4.88 12.98
N SER A 204 -7.30 4.86 13.92
CA SER A 204 -7.54 5.36 15.28
C SER A 204 -7.88 6.85 15.34
N VAL A 205 -7.25 7.67 14.49
CA VAL A 205 -7.53 9.12 14.39
C VAL A 205 -8.88 9.36 13.73
N ILE A 206 -9.21 8.58 12.70
CA ILE A 206 -10.51 8.64 12.00
C ILE A 206 -11.65 8.32 12.98
N LEU A 207 -11.52 7.22 13.73
CA LEU A 207 -12.53 6.82 14.71
C LEU A 207 -12.64 7.79 15.89
N ALA A 208 -11.52 8.39 16.35
CA ALA A 208 -11.55 9.40 17.41
C ALA A 208 -12.31 10.67 17.03
N ALA A 209 -12.39 10.99 15.74
CA ALA A 209 -13.18 12.11 15.21
C ALA A 209 -14.65 11.75 14.92
N TYR A 210 -15.06 10.50 15.17
CA TYR A 210 -16.34 9.94 14.71
C TYR A 210 -16.56 10.11 13.20
N THR A 211 -15.51 9.92 12.41
CA THR A 211 -15.62 9.83 10.96
C THR A 211 -15.38 8.41 10.51
N ILE A 212 -15.82 8.10 9.29
CA ILE A 212 -15.42 6.91 8.55
C ILE A 212 -14.89 7.42 7.22
N ALA A 213 -13.73 6.95 6.78
CA ALA A 213 -13.11 7.35 5.52
C ALA A 213 -12.88 6.10 4.66
N PRO A 214 -13.94 5.54 4.05
CA PRO A 214 -13.88 4.24 3.39
C PRO A 214 -12.74 4.17 2.38
N PHE A 215 -12.20 2.98 2.23
CA PHE A 215 -11.47 2.62 1.02
C PHE A 215 -12.48 2.17 -0.02
N ASP A 216 -12.17 2.22 -1.30
CA ASP A 216 -12.98 1.53 -2.31
C ASP A 216 -12.64 0.03 -2.31
N ASP A 217 -13.30 -0.73 -3.18
CA ASP A 217 -13.12 -2.19 -3.25
C ASP A 217 -11.68 -2.60 -3.66
N TYR A 218 -10.90 -1.68 -4.24
CA TYR A 218 -9.49 -1.89 -4.55
C TYR A 218 -8.58 -1.65 -3.33
N GLY A 219 -9.14 -1.18 -2.22
CA GLY A 219 -8.43 -0.91 -0.98
C GLY A 219 -7.76 0.46 -0.96
N ALA A 220 -8.23 1.42 -1.77
CA ALA A 220 -7.67 2.76 -1.84
C ALA A 220 -8.67 3.88 -1.54
N HIS A 221 -8.14 5.04 -1.22
CA HIS A 221 -8.91 6.28 -1.18
C HIS A 221 -8.10 7.46 -1.66
N ILE A 222 -8.71 8.65 -1.68
CA ILE A 222 -8.07 9.88 -2.13
C ILE A 222 -7.75 10.78 -0.93
N ASN A 223 -6.54 11.33 -0.92
CA ASN A 223 -6.19 12.53 -0.18
C ASN A 223 -5.68 13.60 -1.15
N LEU A 224 -5.91 14.88 -0.87
CA LEU A 224 -5.48 15.98 -1.74
C LEU A 224 -3.95 16.11 -1.90
N ALA A 225 -3.17 15.62 -0.93
CA ALA A 225 -1.71 15.65 -0.99
C ALA A 225 -1.13 14.45 -1.75
N ALA A 226 -1.63 13.24 -1.48
CA ALA A 226 -1.09 11.99 -2.03
C ALA A 226 -1.76 11.56 -3.34
N GLY A 227 -2.97 12.04 -3.63
CA GLY A 227 -3.83 11.49 -4.68
C GLY A 227 -4.51 10.19 -4.22
N TYR A 228 -4.85 9.33 -5.18
CA TYR A 228 -5.38 7.99 -4.94
C TYR A 228 -4.25 7.03 -4.53
N HIS A 229 -4.42 6.29 -3.44
CA HIS A 229 -3.37 5.42 -2.88
C HIS A 229 -3.97 4.24 -2.11
N TYR A 230 -3.30 3.08 -2.18
CA TYR A 230 -3.76 1.84 -1.56
C TYR A 230 -3.30 1.71 -0.11
N HIS A 231 -4.20 1.19 0.72
CA HIS A 231 -3.97 0.79 2.13
C HIS A 231 -4.12 -0.71 2.35
N ALA A 232 -4.76 -1.40 1.40
CA ALA A 232 -4.94 -2.85 1.42
C ALA A 232 -4.84 -3.44 0.01
N ALA A 233 -4.38 -4.68 -0.10
CA ALA A 233 -4.46 -5.46 -1.32
C ALA A 233 -5.70 -6.37 -1.27
N THR A 234 -6.68 -6.11 -2.13
CA THR A 234 -7.96 -6.86 -2.18
C THR A 234 -8.00 -7.91 -3.29
N GLY A 235 -6.96 -7.99 -4.12
CA GLY A 235 -6.82 -8.95 -5.22
C GLY A 235 -7.45 -8.49 -6.55
N LEU A 236 -7.91 -7.24 -6.62
CA LEU A 236 -8.55 -6.64 -7.81
C LEU A 236 -7.59 -5.86 -8.73
N THR A 237 -6.43 -5.45 -8.24
CA THR A 237 -5.44 -4.70 -9.05
C THR A 237 -4.80 -5.59 -10.12
N LYS A 238 -4.19 -4.96 -11.15
CA LYS A 238 -3.38 -5.70 -12.13
C LYS A 238 -2.40 -6.65 -11.43
N LYS A 239 -2.39 -7.90 -11.91
CA LYS A 239 -1.51 -8.95 -11.40
C LYS A 239 -0.96 -9.85 -12.49
N ILE A 240 0.16 -10.50 -12.20
CA ILE A 240 0.85 -11.44 -13.07
C ILE A 240 0.77 -12.82 -12.42
N ALA A 241 -0.09 -13.67 -12.97
CA ALA A 241 -0.27 -15.04 -12.53
C ALA A 241 1.04 -15.83 -12.66
N GLN A 242 1.30 -16.70 -11.70
CA GLN A 242 2.46 -17.59 -11.68
C GLN A 242 2.04 -18.98 -12.17
N THR A 243 2.86 -19.60 -13.01
CA THR A 243 2.52 -20.88 -13.67
C THR A 243 2.68 -22.10 -12.76
N ASP A 244 3.32 -21.95 -11.60
CA ASP A 244 3.64 -22.99 -10.63
C ASP A 244 2.69 -23.02 -9.41
N GLY A 245 1.59 -22.25 -9.45
CA GLY A 245 0.62 -22.18 -8.35
C GLY A 245 0.97 -21.20 -7.23
N HIS A 246 2.09 -20.48 -7.36
CA HIS A 246 2.46 -19.40 -6.46
C HIS A 246 1.46 -18.22 -6.53
N ALA A 247 1.40 -17.40 -5.48
CA ALA A 247 0.63 -16.15 -5.47
C ALA A 247 0.98 -15.28 -6.68
N ALA A 248 0.02 -14.49 -7.19
CA ALA A 248 0.28 -13.60 -8.31
C ALA A 248 1.13 -12.40 -7.87
N MET A 249 2.02 -11.94 -8.76
CA MET A 249 2.80 -10.72 -8.51
C MET A 249 1.92 -9.49 -8.78
N ILE A 250 2.01 -8.46 -7.95
CA ILE A 250 1.14 -7.26 -8.02
C ILE A 250 1.90 -5.93 -8.10
N GLY A 251 3.21 -5.96 -7.86
CA GLY A 251 4.03 -4.75 -7.87
C GLY A 251 5.45 -4.99 -7.38
N TYR A 252 6.14 -3.90 -7.08
CA TYR A 252 7.50 -3.91 -6.53
C TYR A 252 7.57 -3.08 -5.25
N ALA A 253 8.34 -3.54 -4.27
CA ALA A 253 8.65 -2.79 -3.06
C ALA A 253 9.62 -1.65 -3.36
N MET A 254 9.77 -0.71 -2.41
CA MET A 254 10.67 0.45 -2.58
C MET A 254 12.16 0.08 -2.70
N ASP A 255 12.54 -1.14 -2.32
CA ASP A 255 13.88 -1.70 -2.53
C ASP A 255 14.02 -2.50 -3.84
N GLY A 256 12.95 -2.54 -4.64
CA GLY A 256 12.89 -3.18 -5.95
C GLY A 256 12.52 -4.67 -5.92
N PHE A 257 12.43 -5.33 -4.77
CA PHE A 257 11.97 -6.72 -4.73
C PHE A 257 10.48 -6.83 -5.07
N ALA A 258 10.10 -7.94 -5.71
CA ALA A 258 8.72 -8.20 -6.10
C ALA A 258 7.78 -8.31 -4.89
N ILE A 259 6.56 -7.79 -5.04
CA ILE A 259 5.45 -7.95 -4.09
C ILE A 259 4.40 -8.86 -4.72
N TYR A 260 3.97 -9.87 -3.97
CA TYR A 260 2.98 -10.87 -4.36
C TYR A 260 1.71 -10.80 -3.49
N GLU A 261 0.60 -11.33 -4.00
CA GLU A 261 -0.62 -11.55 -3.23
C GLU A 261 -0.35 -12.42 -1.98
N ARG A 262 -1.20 -12.29 -0.95
CA ARG A 262 -1.03 -13.01 0.31
C ARG A 262 -1.10 -14.53 0.15
N LEU A 263 -2.03 -14.98 -0.67
CA LEU A 263 -2.37 -16.39 -0.80
C LEU A 263 -1.86 -16.94 -2.13
N SER A 264 -1.35 -18.18 -2.08
CA SER A 264 -1.12 -18.99 -3.27
C SER A 264 -2.42 -19.22 -4.06
N VAL A 265 -2.32 -19.77 -5.28
CA VAL A 265 -3.50 -20.13 -6.09
C VAL A 265 -4.44 -21.10 -5.36
N ALA A 266 -3.90 -21.93 -4.47
CA ALA A 266 -4.66 -22.85 -3.63
C ALA A 266 -5.31 -22.18 -2.39
N GLY A 267 -5.21 -20.86 -2.24
CA GLY A 267 -5.79 -20.12 -1.11
C GLY A 267 -5.01 -20.28 0.20
N THR A 268 -3.76 -20.74 0.14
CA THR A 268 -2.92 -21.01 1.32
C THR A 268 -1.90 -19.88 1.53
N GLU A 269 -1.78 -19.41 2.77
CA GLU A 269 -0.74 -18.45 3.18
C GLU A 269 0.58 -19.16 3.47
N TYR A 270 1.69 -18.52 3.12
CA TYR A 270 3.04 -19.05 3.27
C TYR A 270 3.46 -19.03 4.73
N THR A 271 4.05 -20.13 5.21
CA THR A 271 4.41 -20.31 6.63
C THR A 271 5.87 -19.98 6.95
N ASP A 272 6.68 -19.72 5.92
CA ASP A 272 8.12 -19.49 5.99
C ASP A 272 8.50 -18.01 5.76
N LEU A 273 7.53 -17.11 5.86
CA LEU A 273 7.76 -15.67 5.72
C LEU A 273 8.59 -15.12 6.89
N ASP A 274 9.57 -14.28 6.57
CA ASP A 274 10.38 -13.54 7.53
C ASP A 274 9.59 -12.38 8.19
N SER A 275 10.26 -11.63 9.06
CA SER A 275 9.63 -10.49 9.77
C SER A 275 9.10 -9.39 8.85
N ASN A 276 9.61 -9.29 7.62
CA ASN A 276 9.17 -8.32 6.61
C ASN A 276 8.07 -8.88 5.69
N ARG A 277 7.60 -10.10 5.97
CA ARG A 277 6.68 -10.88 5.13
C ARG A 277 7.28 -11.34 3.80
N GLY A 278 8.60 -11.56 3.74
CA GLY A 278 9.26 -12.09 2.56
C GLY A 278 9.95 -13.43 2.79
N HIS A 279 10.25 -14.14 1.72
CA HIS A 279 11.03 -15.37 1.75
C HIS A 279 11.84 -15.51 0.45
N THR A 280 12.57 -16.61 0.25
CA THR A 280 13.41 -16.83 -0.93
C THR A 280 13.17 -18.19 -1.54
N ASP A 281 13.03 -18.23 -2.87
CA ASP A 281 13.04 -19.46 -3.65
C ASP A 281 14.01 -19.35 -4.85
N SER A 282 14.25 -20.47 -5.55
CA SER A 282 15.18 -20.53 -6.68
C SER A 282 14.71 -19.80 -7.94
N THR A 283 13.41 -19.58 -8.09
CA THR A 283 12.75 -19.02 -9.27
C THR A 283 12.66 -17.50 -9.18
N ARG A 284 12.30 -16.98 -8.01
CA ARG A 284 11.95 -15.59 -7.73
C ARG A 284 13.02 -14.86 -6.95
N GLY A 285 13.97 -15.59 -6.36
CA GLY A 285 14.85 -15.00 -5.37
C GLY A 285 14.08 -14.56 -4.14
N TYR A 286 14.61 -13.56 -3.43
CA TYR A 286 13.89 -12.95 -2.32
C TYR A 286 12.70 -12.12 -2.82
N HIS A 287 11.52 -12.28 -2.23
CA HIS A 287 10.32 -11.54 -2.58
C HIS A 287 9.33 -11.46 -1.40
N TYR A 288 8.39 -10.53 -1.47
CA TYR A 288 7.42 -10.26 -0.40
C TYR A 288 6.03 -10.78 -0.73
N HIS A 289 5.25 -11.05 0.32
CA HIS A 289 3.81 -11.30 0.27
C HIS A 289 3.06 -10.27 1.09
N VAL A 290 2.03 -9.67 0.48
CA VAL A 290 1.18 -8.71 1.19
C VAL A 290 0.46 -9.33 2.38
N ASP A 291 0.15 -8.50 3.37
CA ASP A 291 -0.63 -8.85 4.54
C ASP A 291 -2.11 -9.05 4.22
N LYS A 292 -2.88 -9.57 5.18
CA LYS A 292 -4.33 -9.63 5.09
C LYS A 292 -4.86 -8.20 5.00
N ALA A 293 -5.75 -7.93 4.04
CA ALA A 293 -6.32 -6.60 3.80
C ALA A 293 -6.81 -5.89 5.08
N GLY A 294 -7.56 -6.61 5.94
CA GLY A 294 -8.08 -6.07 7.21
C GLY A 294 -7.02 -5.63 8.23
N ASN A 295 -5.75 -5.99 8.03
CA ASN A 295 -4.63 -5.56 8.88
C ASN A 295 -4.13 -4.14 8.52
N ASN A 296 -4.67 -3.50 7.47
CA ASN A 296 -4.27 -2.15 7.05
C ASN A 296 -2.75 -2.06 6.81
N ASN A 297 -2.21 -3.06 6.11
CA ASN A 297 -0.79 -3.25 5.91
C ASN A 297 -0.50 -4.02 4.62
N PHE A 298 0.72 -3.85 4.09
CA PHE A 298 1.24 -4.65 2.98
C PHE A 298 2.43 -5.50 3.45
N ILE A 299 3.51 -4.85 3.86
CA ILE A 299 4.76 -5.47 4.29
C ILE A 299 5.33 -4.68 5.48
N ASN A 300 6.12 -5.34 6.33
CA ASN A 300 6.56 -4.72 7.59
C ASN A 300 7.89 -3.95 7.47
N GLY A 301 8.61 -4.14 6.36
CA GLY A 301 9.91 -3.52 6.15
C GLY A 301 10.51 -3.84 4.79
N LEU A 302 11.72 -3.34 4.56
CA LEU A 302 12.51 -3.55 3.36
C LEU A 302 13.79 -4.32 3.73
N ALA A 303 13.92 -5.54 3.22
CA ALA A 303 15.10 -6.38 3.31
C ALA A 303 16.19 -6.00 2.30
N GLY A 304 15.89 -5.16 1.31
CA GLY A 304 16.83 -4.65 0.33
C GLY A 304 17.28 -3.21 0.57
N ALA A 305 18.33 -2.81 -0.15
CA ALA A 305 18.74 -1.41 -0.19
C ALA A 305 17.72 -0.59 -0.99
N TYR A 306 17.28 0.54 -0.44
CA TYR A 306 16.28 1.44 -1.03
C TYR A 306 16.90 2.80 -1.35
N VAL A 307 16.26 3.60 -2.19
CA VAL A 307 16.75 4.95 -2.53
C VAL A 307 16.57 5.90 -1.33
N LYS A 308 17.64 6.65 -0.99
CA LYS A 308 17.60 7.66 0.08
C LYS A 308 16.85 8.92 -0.30
#